data_AF-A0A090TNZ9-F1
#
_entry.id   AF-A0A090TNZ9-F1
#
_cell.length_a   1.000
_cell.length_b   1.000
_cell.length_c   1.000
_cell.angle_alpha   90.00
_cell.angle_beta   90.00
_cell.angle_gamma   90.00
#
_symmetry.space_group_name_H-M   'P 1'
#
loop_
_entity.id
_entity.type
_entity.pdbx_description
1 polymer ?
#
loop_
_entity_poly.entity_id
_entity_poly.type
_entity_poly.pdbx_seq_one_letter_code
_entity_poly.pdbx_strand_id
1 'polypeptide(L)'
;MKQVMLYCRSGFEKECAGEIQDKATALEVFGFPRVKNNSGYVIFECYQDGDADRLIRDIDFQSLIFARQMFAIASELEALPSDDRISPLLAALDEVEDFPRCGDIRIETPDTNEAKELLKFCRKFTVPVRQAMRGKGYLFNKEHAKKPVLHICFIAPGHCYVGYSYPNNNSAFFMGIPRLKFPADAPSRSTLKLEEAFHVFIPKEEWDERLASGMWGVDLGACQVVGRIS
;
A
#
# COMPACT_ATOMS: atom_id res chain seq x y z
N MET A 1 -2.05 -18.30 -6.37
CA MET A 1 -1.38 -17.38 -5.42
C MET A 1 -1.90 -17.59 -4.00
N LYS A 2 -1.02 -17.55 -2.98
CA LYS A 2 -1.37 -17.86 -1.58
C LYS A 2 -1.13 -16.75 -0.57
N GLN A 3 -0.32 -15.75 -0.91
CA GLN A 3 0.14 -14.75 0.05
C GLN A 3 -0.47 -13.39 -0.23
N VAL A 4 -0.83 -12.67 0.84
CA VAL A 4 -1.26 -11.26 0.79
C VAL A 4 -0.31 -10.44 1.65
N MET A 5 0.25 -9.38 1.08
CA MET A 5 1.06 -8.42 1.83
C MET A 5 0.19 -7.28 2.31
N LEU A 6 0.33 -6.90 3.58
CA LEU A 6 -0.33 -5.75 4.18
C LEU A 6 0.73 -4.79 4.72
N TYR A 7 0.67 -3.53 4.32
CA TYR A 7 1.52 -2.48 4.89
C TYR A 7 0.88 -1.98 6.18
N CYS A 8 1.68 -1.77 7.22
CA CYS A 8 1.21 -1.23 8.48
C CYS A 8 2.21 -0.20 9.03
N ARG A 9 1.87 0.43 10.15
CA ARG A 9 2.84 1.21 10.90
C ARG A 9 3.88 0.27 11.52
N SER A 10 5.16 0.59 11.39
CA SER A 10 6.22 -0.15 12.09
C SER A 10 5.93 -0.23 13.59
N GLY A 11 5.97 -1.44 14.15
CA GLY A 11 5.65 -1.72 15.55
C GLY A 11 4.18 -2.11 15.82
N PHE A 12 3.31 -2.08 14.80
CA PHE A 12 1.90 -2.49 14.87
C PHE A 12 1.64 -3.80 14.09
N GLU A 13 2.69 -4.59 13.82
CA GLU A 13 2.55 -5.78 12.99
C GLU A 13 1.69 -6.87 13.66
N LYS A 14 1.65 -6.93 14.99
CA LYS A 14 0.85 -7.91 15.74
C LYS A 14 -0.64 -7.59 15.66
N GLU A 15 -0.99 -6.32 15.75
CA GLU A 15 -2.35 -5.81 15.62
C GLU A 15 -2.85 -6.02 14.18
N CYS A 16 -2.02 -5.68 13.19
CA CYS A 16 -2.34 -5.95 11.78
C CYS A 16 -2.51 -7.45 11.49
N ALA A 17 -1.67 -8.30 12.08
CA ALA A 17 -1.76 -9.75 11.94
C ALA A 17 -3.02 -10.35 12.58
N GLY A 18 -3.36 -9.90 13.79
CA GLY A 18 -4.59 -10.31 14.46
C GLY A 18 -5.83 -9.88 13.68
N GLU A 19 -5.84 -8.63 13.21
CA GLU A 19 -6.95 -8.10 12.41
C GLU A 19 -7.17 -8.87 11.11
N ILE A 20 -6.11 -9.11 10.32
CA ILE A 20 -6.26 -9.82 9.04
C ILE A 20 -6.66 -11.28 9.26
N GLN A 21 -6.14 -11.94 10.29
CA GLN A 21 -6.52 -13.30 10.63
C GLN A 21 -8.01 -13.39 10.95
N ASP A 22 -8.53 -12.50 11.79
CA ASP A 22 -9.94 -12.48 12.20
C ASP A 22 -10.86 -12.26 10.99
N LYS A 23 -10.57 -11.23 10.18
CA LYS A 23 -11.41 -10.88 9.03
C LYS A 23 -11.33 -11.88 7.88
N ALA A 24 -10.15 -12.44 7.60
CA ALA A 24 -10.01 -13.49 6.61
C ALA A 24 -10.79 -14.75 7.03
N THR A 25 -10.73 -15.10 8.32
CA THR A 25 -11.48 -16.24 8.89
C THR A 25 -13.00 -16.04 8.74
N ALA A 26 -13.51 -14.82 8.95
CA ALA A 26 -14.91 -14.49 8.74
C ALA A 26 -15.38 -14.65 7.28
N LEU A 27 -14.45 -14.62 6.32
CA LEU A 27 -14.70 -14.86 4.89
C LEU A 27 -14.41 -16.32 4.48
N GLU A 28 -14.16 -17.20 5.45
CA GLU A 28 -13.75 -18.59 5.24
C GLU A 28 -12.44 -18.72 4.43
N VAL A 29 -11.60 -17.68 4.47
CA VAL A 29 -10.24 -17.70 3.92
C VAL A 29 -9.28 -17.97 5.07
N PHE A 30 -8.85 -19.22 5.18
CA PHE A 30 -8.00 -19.68 6.28
C PHE A 30 -6.52 -19.58 5.92
N GLY A 31 -5.71 -19.22 6.90
CA GLY A 31 -4.28 -19.01 6.74
C GLY A 31 -3.64 -18.61 8.06
N PHE A 32 -2.39 -18.15 7.98
CA PHE A 32 -1.64 -17.65 9.13
C PHE A 32 -0.81 -16.41 8.77
N PRO A 33 -0.69 -15.41 9.66
CA PRO A 33 0.18 -14.27 9.46
C PRO A 33 1.63 -14.59 9.82
N ARG A 34 2.55 -14.20 8.95
CA ARG A 34 3.98 -14.09 9.23
C ARG A 34 4.30 -12.68 9.69
N VAL A 35 4.83 -12.57 10.90
CA VAL A 35 5.11 -11.30 11.56
C VAL A 35 6.60 -11.16 11.83
N LYS A 36 7.15 -10.01 11.46
CA LYS A 36 8.50 -9.59 11.83
C LYS A 36 8.41 -8.24 12.53
N ASN A 37 8.89 -8.15 13.77
CA ASN A 37 8.77 -6.92 14.55
C ASN A 37 9.46 -5.74 13.84
N ASN A 38 8.81 -4.58 13.83
CA ASN A 38 9.32 -3.34 13.22
C ASN A 38 9.64 -3.46 11.73
N SER A 39 8.98 -4.35 11.01
CA SER A 39 9.12 -4.49 9.56
C SER A 39 8.28 -3.47 8.79
N GLY A 40 7.19 -2.96 9.39
CA GLY A 40 6.20 -2.13 8.70
C GLY A 40 5.31 -2.90 7.73
N TYR A 41 5.28 -4.23 7.80
CA TYR A 41 4.38 -5.07 7.00
C TYR A 41 4.08 -6.43 7.64
N VAL A 42 2.99 -7.05 7.21
CA VAL A 42 2.60 -8.43 7.52
C VAL A 42 2.38 -9.19 6.21
N ILE A 43 2.73 -10.47 6.19
CA ILE A 43 2.35 -11.38 5.10
C ILE A 43 1.35 -12.38 5.66
N PHE A 44 0.13 -12.39 5.13
CA PHE A 44 -0.87 -13.40 5.44
C PHE A 44 -0.77 -14.52 4.40
N GLU A 45 -0.51 -15.75 4.86
CA GLU A 45 -0.36 -16.93 4.01
C GLU A 45 -1.61 -17.81 4.09
N CYS A 46 -2.39 -17.81 3.02
CA CYS A 46 -3.59 -18.63 2.88
C CYS A 46 -3.20 -20.10 2.66
N TYR A 47 -4.03 -21.02 3.13
CA TYR A 47 -3.77 -22.45 2.94
C TYR A 47 -4.02 -22.91 1.50
N GLN A 48 -5.11 -22.44 0.88
CA GLN A 48 -5.48 -22.82 -0.49
C GLN A 48 -4.83 -21.92 -1.52
N ASP A 49 -4.58 -22.47 -2.71
CA ASP A 49 -4.15 -21.66 -3.84
C ASP A 49 -5.33 -20.89 -4.44
N GLY A 50 -5.12 -19.62 -4.75
CA GLY A 50 -6.16 -18.70 -5.26
C GLY A 50 -6.84 -17.87 -4.16
N ASP A 51 -6.78 -18.32 -2.91
CA ASP A 51 -7.39 -17.61 -1.78
C ASP A 51 -6.82 -16.21 -1.56
N ALA A 52 -5.57 -15.95 -1.94
CA ALA A 52 -5.01 -14.60 -1.86
C ALA A 52 -5.73 -13.61 -2.79
N ASP A 53 -6.07 -14.00 -4.01
CA ASP A 53 -6.83 -13.17 -4.95
C ASP A 53 -8.27 -12.99 -4.45
N ARG A 54 -8.91 -14.08 -3.98
CA ARG A 54 -10.23 -14.02 -3.36
C ARG A 54 -10.25 -13.05 -2.18
N LEU A 55 -9.27 -13.14 -1.29
CA LEU A 55 -9.19 -12.28 -0.10
C LEU A 55 -9.13 -10.80 -0.48
N ILE A 56 -8.25 -10.39 -1.40
CA ILE A 56 -8.13 -8.98 -1.80
C ILE A 56 -9.33 -8.47 -2.62
N ARG A 57 -10.20 -9.36 -3.13
CA ARG A 57 -11.47 -8.97 -3.77
C ARG A 57 -12.59 -8.81 -2.74
N ASP A 58 -12.69 -9.75 -1.81
CA ASP A 58 -13.87 -9.92 -0.97
C ASP A 58 -13.75 -9.20 0.38
N ILE A 59 -12.53 -9.01 0.90
CA ILE A 59 -12.34 -8.29 2.16
C ILE A 59 -12.65 -6.81 1.98
N ASP A 60 -13.45 -6.23 2.87
CA ASP A 60 -13.64 -4.79 2.88
C ASP A 60 -12.35 -4.11 3.36
N PHE A 61 -11.58 -3.56 2.43
CA PHE A 61 -10.34 -2.86 2.74
C PHE A 61 -10.55 -1.68 3.69
N GLN A 62 -11.66 -0.95 3.56
CA GLN A 62 -11.94 0.22 4.40
C GLN A 62 -12.21 -0.16 5.85
N SER A 63 -12.62 -1.41 6.09
CA SER A 63 -12.80 -1.90 7.45
C SER A 63 -11.45 -2.11 8.16
N LEU A 64 -10.35 -2.33 7.44
CA LEU A 64 -9.03 -2.64 8.01
C LEU A 64 -8.42 -1.39 8.66
N ILE A 65 -8.23 -1.45 9.98
CA ILE A 65 -7.76 -0.35 10.82
C ILE A 65 -6.24 -0.24 10.76
N PHE A 66 -5.53 -1.37 10.79
CA PHE A 66 -4.07 -1.38 10.91
C PHE A 66 -3.35 -1.51 9.56
N ALA A 67 -4.07 -1.85 8.50
CA ALA A 67 -3.52 -1.94 7.14
C ALA A 67 -3.65 -0.61 6.40
N ARG A 68 -2.51 -0.05 5.97
CA ARG A 68 -2.43 1.14 5.11
C ARG A 68 -2.65 0.82 3.63
N GLN A 69 -2.30 -0.40 3.24
CA GLN A 69 -2.40 -0.93 1.87
C GLN A 69 -2.39 -2.45 1.92
N MET A 70 -2.96 -3.10 0.91
CA MET A 70 -2.82 -4.54 0.70
C MET A 70 -2.63 -4.91 -0.77
N PHE A 71 -1.97 -6.03 -1.05
CA PHE A 71 -1.93 -6.63 -2.39
C PHE A 71 -1.64 -8.14 -2.31
N ALA A 72 -2.15 -8.91 -3.28
CA ALA A 72 -1.84 -10.33 -3.40
C ALA A 72 -0.44 -10.50 -4.01
N ILE A 73 0.40 -11.32 -3.38
CA ILE A 73 1.76 -11.64 -3.85
C ILE A 73 1.65 -12.72 -4.91
N ALA A 74 2.18 -12.40 -6.09
CA ALA A 74 2.33 -13.31 -7.22
C ALA A 74 3.69 -14.02 -7.20
N SER A 75 4.76 -13.32 -6.85
CA SER A 75 6.11 -13.88 -6.77
C SER A 75 6.98 -13.16 -5.73
N GLU A 76 7.90 -13.91 -5.12
CA GLU A 76 8.97 -13.41 -4.25
C GLU A 76 10.29 -13.59 -4.97
N LEU A 77 11.08 -12.52 -5.07
CA LEU A 77 12.40 -12.54 -5.67
C LEU A 77 13.43 -12.19 -4.61
N GLU A 78 14.36 -13.10 -4.39
CA GLU A 78 15.53 -12.93 -3.53
C GLU A 78 16.81 -12.74 -4.38
N ALA A 79 17.80 -12.06 -3.83
CA ALA A 79 19.13 -11.90 -4.43
C ALA A 79 19.14 -11.38 -5.89
N LEU A 80 18.28 -10.40 -6.20
CA LEU A 80 18.23 -9.78 -7.53
C LEU A 80 19.62 -9.23 -7.97
N PRO A 81 20.07 -9.55 -9.19
CA PRO A 81 21.37 -9.10 -9.72
C PRO A 81 21.47 -7.58 -9.75
N SER A 82 22.67 -7.04 -9.50
CA SER A 82 22.84 -5.58 -9.43
C SER A 82 22.91 -4.91 -10.79
N ASP A 83 23.29 -5.67 -11.81
CA ASP A 83 23.45 -5.32 -13.22
C ASP A 83 22.14 -5.45 -14.02
N ASP A 84 21.34 -6.50 -13.77
CA ASP A 84 20.03 -6.69 -14.40
C ASP A 84 18.95 -7.18 -13.42
N ARG A 85 18.14 -6.22 -12.95
CA ARG A 85 16.99 -6.50 -12.07
C ARG A 85 15.68 -6.69 -12.83
N ILE A 86 15.63 -6.33 -14.11
CA ILE A 86 14.36 -6.29 -14.86
C ILE A 86 14.06 -7.66 -15.44
N SER A 87 15.06 -8.34 -16.01
CA SER A 87 14.84 -9.66 -16.61
C SER A 87 14.32 -10.69 -15.60
N PRO A 88 14.85 -10.78 -14.36
CA PRO A 88 14.29 -11.68 -13.35
C PRO A 88 12.85 -11.34 -12.96
N LEU A 89 12.50 -10.05 -12.86
CA LEU A 89 11.12 -9.63 -12.58
C LEU A 89 10.15 -10.07 -13.67
N LEU A 90 10.55 -9.94 -14.94
CA LEU A 90 9.73 -10.36 -16.07
C LEU A 90 9.61 -11.88 -16.14
N ALA A 91 10.71 -12.60 -15.94
CA ALA A 91 10.70 -14.07 -15.90
C ALA A 91 9.80 -14.60 -14.78
N ALA A 92 9.88 -14.02 -13.59
CA ALA A 92 9.03 -14.38 -12.46
C ALA A 92 7.54 -14.12 -12.73
N LEU A 93 7.19 -13.09 -13.50
CA LEU A 93 5.80 -12.85 -13.92
C LEU A 93 5.35 -13.79 -15.04
N ASP A 94 6.25 -14.17 -15.95
CA ASP A 94 5.96 -15.13 -17.04
C ASP A 94 5.59 -16.52 -16.47
N GLU A 95 6.02 -16.85 -15.24
CA GLU A 95 5.67 -18.08 -14.51
C GLU A 95 4.33 -18.00 -13.77
N VAL A 96 3.74 -16.81 -13.61
CA VAL A 96 2.48 -16.64 -12.89
C VAL A 96 1.31 -16.81 -13.87
N GLU A 97 0.56 -17.88 -13.69
CA GLU A 97 -0.69 -18.10 -14.43
C GLU A 97 -1.69 -16.95 -14.17
N ASP A 98 -2.31 -16.47 -15.25
CA ASP A 98 -3.37 -15.45 -15.24
C ASP A 98 -3.01 -14.13 -14.52
N PHE A 99 -1.74 -13.71 -14.54
CA PHE A 99 -1.37 -12.40 -14.03
C PHE A 99 -2.12 -11.28 -14.80
N PRO A 100 -2.89 -10.41 -14.11
CA PRO A 100 -3.75 -9.47 -14.78
C PRO A 100 -2.95 -8.33 -15.43
N ARG A 101 -3.45 -7.86 -16.57
CA ARG A 101 -2.94 -6.63 -17.17
C ARG A 101 -3.29 -5.42 -16.28
N CYS A 102 -2.26 -4.76 -15.76
CA CYS A 102 -2.37 -3.70 -14.77
C CYS A 102 -2.46 -2.30 -15.40
N GLY A 103 -3.19 -1.40 -14.74
CA GLY A 103 -3.41 -0.01 -15.16
C GLY A 103 -2.41 0.98 -14.57
N ASP A 104 -1.75 0.63 -13.47
CA ASP A 104 -0.74 1.43 -12.78
C ASP A 104 0.35 0.52 -12.21
N ILE A 105 1.51 1.10 -11.88
CA ILE A 105 2.63 0.42 -11.24
C ILE A 105 3.17 1.26 -10.08
N ARG A 106 3.31 0.62 -8.92
CA ARG A 106 3.87 1.19 -7.70
C ARG A 106 5.05 0.35 -7.25
N ILE A 107 6.23 0.94 -7.26
CA ILE A 107 7.44 0.33 -6.68
C ILE A 107 7.67 0.98 -5.32
N GLU A 108 7.48 0.18 -4.28
CA GLU A 108 7.25 0.60 -2.90
C GLU A 108 8.24 -0.08 -1.96
N THR A 109 8.20 0.34 -0.70
CA THR A 109 8.95 -0.26 0.40
C THR A 109 8.18 -0.02 1.69
N PRO A 110 8.32 -0.86 2.74
CA PRO A 110 7.72 -0.59 4.03
C PRO A 110 8.18 0.74 4.64
N ASP A 111 7.32 1.38 5.44
CA ASP A 111 7.59 2.68 6.06
C ASP A 111 8.46 2.53 7.32
N THR A 112 9.74 2.23 7.11
CA THR A 112 10.77 2.17 8.18
C THR A 112 11.86 3.20 7.94
N ASN A 113 12.66 3.50 8.97
CA ASN A 113 13.75 4.47 8.84
C ASN A 113 14.86 3.94 7.91
N GLU A 114 15.11 2.64 7.96
CA GLU A 114 16.12 1.90 7.21
C GLU A 114 15.76 1.85 5.71
N ALA A 115 14.46 1.87 5.39
CA ALA A 115 13.95 1.82 4.02
C ALA A 115 14.05 3.15 3.25
N LYS A 116 14.52 4.25 3.85
CA LYS A 116 14.58 5.57 3.18
C LYS A 116 15.49 5.59 1.95
N GLU A 117 16.65 4.95 2.01
CA GLU A 117 17.54 4.83 0.84
C GLU A 117 16.94 3.90 -0.22
N LEU A 118 16.28 2.82 0.22
CA LEU A 118 15.58 1.89 -0.66
C LEU A 118 14.43 2.58 -1.40
N LEU A 119 13.72 3.51 -0.75
CA LEU A 119 12.67 4.31 -1.38
C LEU A 119 13.23 5.22 -2.50
N LYS A 120 14.42 5.80 -2.33
CA LYS A 120 15.06 6.60 -3.40
C LYS A 120 15.39 5.71 -4.60
N PHE A 121 15.87 4.49 -4.36
CA PHE A 121 16.08 3.49 -5.40
C PHE A 121 14.75 3.14 -6.10
N CYS A 122 13.70 2.78 -5.36
CA CYS A 122 12.39 2.42 -5.90
C CYS A 122 11.82 3.50 -6.83
N ARG A 123 11.93 4.78 -6.44
CA ARG A 123 11.50 5.91 -7.26
C ARG A 123 12.24 6.00 -8.60
N LYS A 124 13.56 5.85 -8.60
CA LYS A 124 14.37 5.85 -9.83
C LYS A 124 14.11 4.61 -10.68
N PHE A 125 13.91 3.46 -10.03
CA PHE A 125 13.67 2.17 -10.67
C PHE A 125 12.28 2.06 -11.31
N THR A 126 11.32 2.86 -10.87
CA THR A 126 9.94 2.88 -11.40
C THR A 126 9.89 3.14 -12.91
N VAL A 127 10.66 4.10 -13.42
CA VAL A 127 10.62 4.49 -14.85
C VAL A 127 11.05 3.34 -15.78
N PRO A 128 12.24 2.72 -15.62
CA PRO A 128 12.67 1.65 -16.50
C PRO A 128 11.79 0.39 -16.37
N VAL A 129 11.37 0.01 -15.15
CA VAL A 129 10.45 -1.13 -14.96
C VAL A 129 9.11 -0.88 -15.64
N ARG A 130 8.54 0.32 -15.50
CA ARG A 130 7.27 0.69 -16.17
C ARG A 130 7.37 0.51 -17.69
N GLN A 131 8.50 0.90 -18.30
CA GLN A 131 8.71 0.72 -19.74
C GLN A 131 8.80 -0.77 -20.11
N ALA A 132 9.56 -1.55 -19.35
CA ALA A 132 9.70 -2.99 -19.57
C ALA A 132 8.36 -3.74 -19.43
N MET A 133 7.59 -3.44 -18.38
CA MET A 133 6.26 -4.03 -18.14
C MET A 133 5.25 -3.68 -19.23
N ARG A 134 5.33 -2.48 -19.83
CA ARG A 134 4.53 -2.12 -21.01
C ARG A 134 4.94 -2.93 -22.24
N GLY A 135 6.26 -3.05 -22.48
CA GLY A 135 6.80 -3.81 -23.60
C GLY A 135 6.40 -5.29 -23.58
N LYS A 136 6.30 -5.89 -22.38
CA LYS A 136 5.86 -7.27 -22.17
C LYS A 136 4.35 -7.45 -22.06
N GLY A 137 3.57 -6.38 -22.03
CA GLY A 137 2.11 -6.44 -21.98
C GLY A 137 1.49 -6.53 -20.59
N TYR A 138 2.28 -6.62 -19.52
CA TYR A 138 1.81 -6.61 -18.11
C TYR A 138 1.16 -5.28 -17.71
N LEU A 139 1.58 -4.18 -18.32
CA LEU A 139 1.01 -2.85 -18.08
C LEU A 139 0.31 -2.31 -19.33
N PHE A 140 -0.77 -1.55 -19.14
CA PHE A 140 -1.34 -0.76 -20.21
C PHE A 140 -0.38 0.37 -20.66
N ASN A 141 -0.41 0.71 -21.95
CA ASN A 141 0.42 1.77 -22.52
C ASN A 141 0.12 3.15 -21.91
N LYS A 142 -1.13 3.36 -21.49
CA LYS A 142 -1.61 4.53 -20.75
C LYS A 142 -2.16 4.06 -19.41
N GLU A 143 -2.06 4.92 -18.40
CA GLU A 143 -2.61 4.62 -17.08
C GLU A 143 -4.12 4.37 -17.16
N HIS A 144 -4.62 3.41 -16.38
CA HIS A 144 -6.03 3.02 -16.41
C HIS A 144 -6.58 2.79 -14.99
N ALA A 145 -7.28 3.78 -14.44
CA ALA A 145 -7.73 3.80 -13.05
C ALA A 145 -8.62 2.60 -12.62
N LYS A 146 -9.37 1.99 -13.54
CA LYS A 146 -10.23 0.82 -13.24
C LYS A 146 -9.55 -0.55 -13.41
N LYS A 147 -8.25 -0.59 -13.69
CA LYS A 147 -7.50 -1.84 -13.86
C LYS A 147 -6.62 -2.08 -12.63
N PRO A 148 -6.26 -3.34 -12.33
CA PRO A 148 -5.41 -3.66 -11.18
C PRO A 148 -4.13 -2.82 -11.12
N VAL A 149 -3.66 -2.58 -9.91
CA VAL A 149 -2.39 -1.88 -9.66
C VAL A 149 -1.31 -2.92 -9.47
N LEU A 150 -0.21 -2.85 -10.23
CA LEU A 150 0.95 -3.70 -10.05
C LEU A 150 1.78 -3.15 -8.88
N HIS A 151 2.07 -3.99 -7.90
CA HIS A 151 2.93 -3.65 -6.76
C HIS A 151 4.26 -4.40 -6.85
N ILE A 152 5.36 -3.68 -6.61
CA ILE A 152 6.68 -4.25 -6.37
C ILE A 152 7.20 -3.69 -5.07
N CYS A 153 7.17 -4.49 -4.00
CA CYS A 153 7.59 -4.07 -2.67
C CYS A 153 9.00 -4.56 -2.37
N PHE A 154 9.97 -3.68 -2.33
CA PHE A 154 11.32 -4.02 -1.86
C PHE A 154 11.38 -3.98 -0.34
N ILE A 155 11.74 -5.11 0.28
CA ILE A 155 11.93 -5.23 1.74
C ILE A 155 13.42 -5.18 2.13
N ALA A 156 14.31 -5.44 1.18
CA ALA A 156 15.75 -5.24 1.31
C ALA A 156 16.37 -4.99 -0.08
N PRO A 157 17.62 -4.52 -0.18
CA PRO A 157 18.33 -4.45 -1.45
C PRO A 157 18.37 -5.81 -2.14
N GLY A 158 17.71 -5.91 -3.29
CA GLY A 158 17.63 -7.13 -4.08
C GLY A 158 16.62 -8.18 -3.60
N HIS A 159 15.78 -7.85 -2.61
CA HIS A 159 14.68 -8.70 -2.14
C HIS A 159 13.35 -7.96 -2.26
N CYS A 160 12.44 -8.49 -3.10
CA CYS A 160 11.13 -7.88 -3.29
C CYS A 160 10.00 -8.88 -3.50
N TYR A 161 8.79 -8.44 -3.17
CA TYR A 161 7.54 -9.11 -3.53
C TYR A 161 6.90 -8.40 -4.71
N VAL A 162 6.38 -9.17 -5.67
CA VAL A 162 5.66 -8.68 -6.84
C VAL A 162 4.23 -9.19 -6.77
N GLY A 163 3.27 -8.33 -7.09
CA GLY A 163 1.86 -8.69 -6.96
C GLY A 163 0.93 -7.62 -7.50
N TYR A 164 -0.34 -7.71 -7.13
CA TYR A 164 -1.34 -6.73 -7.56
C TYR A 164 -2.47 -6.53 -6.54
N SER A 165 -3.18 -5.41 -6.69
CA SER A 165 -4.38 -5.09 -5.92
C SER A 165 -5.48 -4.51 -6.83
N TYR A 166 -6.73 -4.53 -6.35
CA TYR A 166 -7.87 -3.97 -7.08
C TYR A 166 -8.11 -2.51 -6.71
N PRO A 167 -8.20 -1.59 -7.68
CA PRO A 167 -8.28 -0.14 -7.40
C PRO A 167 -9.57 0.29 -6.70
N ASN A 168 -10.62 -0.54 -6.72
CA ASN A 168 -11.87 -0.31 -5.98
C ASN A 168 -11.83 -0.89 -4.56
N ASN A 169 -10.77 -1.61 -4.18
CA ASN A 169 -10.63 -2.26 -2.88
C ASN A 169 -9.17 -2.22 -2.40
N ASN A 170 -8.56 -1.05 -2.47
CA ASN A 170 -7.19 -0.82 -2.01
C ASN A 170 -7.03 0.64 -1.57
N SER A 171 -5.83 1.00 -1.11
CA SER A 171 -5.50 2.41 -0.92
C SER A 171 -5.13 3.07 -2.25
N ALA A 172 -5.73 4.22 -2.54
CA ALA A 172 -5.39 5.06 -3.70
C ALA A 172 -3.97 5.65 -3.60
N PHE A 173 -3.38 5.65 -2.40
CA PHE A 173 -2.12 6.32 -2.12
C PHE A 173 -0.91 5.39 -2.27
N PHE A 174 0.22 5.95 -2.72
CA PHE A 174 1.51 5.29 -2.73
C PHE A 174 1.92 4.93 -1.29
N MET A 175 2.30 3.67 -1.06
CA MET A 175 2.55 3.07 0.27
C MET A 175 1.35 3.15 1.24
N GLY A 176 0.16 3.52 0.76
CA GLY A 176 -0.98 3.81 1.62
C GLY A 176 -0.87 5.11 2.43
N ILE A 177 0.01 6.04 2.02
CA ILE A 177 0.28 7.28 2.77
C ILE A 177 -0.02 8.50 1.88
N PRO A 178 -1.04 9.32 2.22
CA PRO A 178 -1.31 10.58 1.55
C PRO A 178 -0.11 11.54 1.64
N ARG A 179 0.29 12.13 0.50
CA ARG A 179 1.38 13.12 0.48
C ARG A 179 0.84 14.50 0.82
N LEU A 180 0.93 14.87 2.09
CA LEU A 180 0.49 16.16 2.60
C LEU A 180 1.69 17.05 2.93
N LYS A 181 1.57 18.36 2.66
CA LYS A 181 2.60 19.34 2.99
C LYS A 181 2.11 20.18 4.16
N PHE A 182 2.91 20.22 5.22
CA PHE A 182 2.60 21.06 6.39
C PHE A 182 2.47 22.54 5.98
N PRO A 183 1.30 23.18 6.20
CA PRO A 183 1.15 24.60 6.00
C PRO A 183 1.92 25.37 7.08
N ALA A 184 2.72 26.36 6.66
CA ALA A 184 3.61 27.09 7.59
C ALA A 184 2.85 27.96 8.60
N ASP A 185 1.62 28.35 8.24
CA ASP A 185 0.67 29.11 9.03
C ASP A 185 -0.20 28.23 9.94
N ALA A 186 -0.13 26.89 9.81
CA ALA A 186 -0.85 26.02 10.73
C ALA A 186 -0.20 26.04 12.12
N PRO A 187 -1.00 26.18 13.19
CA PRO A 187 -0.48 26.37 14.53
C PRO A 187 0.03 25.07 15.19
N SER A 188 -0.28 23.90 14.60
CA SER A 188 0.18 22.59 15.07
C SER A 188 0.26 21.56 13.93
N ARG A 189 1.23 20.63 14.03
CA ARG A 189 1.38 19.48 13.13
C ARG A 189 0.19 18.52 13.16
N SER A 190 -0.65 18.58 14.20
CA SER A 190 -1.89 17.78 14.27
C SER A 190 -2.87 18.09 13.13
N THR A 191 -2.76 19.25 12.47
CA THR A 191 -3.56 19.60 11.27
C THR A 191 -3.49 18.52 10.19
N LEU A 192 -2.31 17.90 10.01
CA LEU A 192 -2.11 16.88 8.98
C LEU A 192 -2.89 15.60 9.27
N LYS A 193 -3.22 15.30 10.54
CA LYS A 193 -4.03 14.13 10.88
C LYS A 193 -5.47 14.28 10.39
N LEU A 194 -6.04 15.48 10.55
CA LEU A 194 -7.39 15.76 10.08
C LEU A 194 -7.44 15.85 8.55
N GLU A 195 -6.44 16.48 7.94
CA GLU A 195 -6.29 16.53 6.47
C GLU A 195 -6.15 15.11 5.88
N GLU A 196 -5.33 14.25 6.49
CA GLU A 196 -5.19 12.84 6.10
C GLU A 196 -6.53 12.09 6.23
N ALA A 197 -7.26 12.29 7.33
CA ALA A 197 -8.57 11.68 7.53
C ALA A 197 -9.58 12.09 6.44
N PHE A 198 -9.60 13.35 6.01
CA PHE A 198 -10.46 13.78 4.90
C PHE A 198 -10.08 13.07 3.59
N HIS A 199 -8.78 12.94 3.31
CA HIS A 199 -8.30 12.21 2.12
C HIS A 199 -8.61 10.70 2.15
N VAL A 200 -8.65 10.08 3.33
CA VAL A 200 -8.88 8.64 3.49
C VAL A 200 -10.38 8.31 3.53
N PHE A 201 -11.19 9.10 4.22
CA PHE A 201 -12.59 8.75 4.51
C PHE A 201 -13.63 9.44 3.61
N ILE A 202 -13.26 10.47 2.85
CA ILE A 202 -14.19 11.22 2.00
C ILE A 202 -13.66 11.20 0.56
N PRO A 203 -14.37 10.54 -0.39
CA PRO A 203 -14.02 10.59 -1.81
C PRO A 203 -13.90 12.03 -2.30
N LYS A 204 -12.87 12.32 -3.11
CA LYS A 204 -12.50 13.70 -3.47
C LYS A 204 -13.64 14.45 -4.18
N GLU A 205 -14.40 13.74 -5.00
CA GLU A 205 -15.59 14.21 -5.70
C GLU A 205 -16.73 14.63 -4.77
N GLU A 206 -16.75 14.17 -3.52
CA GLU A 206 -17.79 14.50 -2.52
C GLU A 206 -17.37 15.66 -1.60
N TRP A 207 -16.16 16.21 -1.74
CA TRP A 207 -15.62 17.21 -0.82
C TRP A 207 -16.44 18.50 -0.82
N ASP A 208 -16.84 19.00 -1.99
CA ASP A 208 -17.60 20.25 -2.08
C ASP A 208 -18.99 20.15 -1.42
N GLU A 209 -19.53 18.94 -1.27
CA GLU A 209 -20.80 18.66 -0.61
C GLU A 209 -20.64 18.33 0.87
N ARG A 210 -19.71 17.43 1.21
CA ARG A 210 -19.52 16.90 2.58
C ARG A 210 -18.58 17.71 3.46
N LEU A 211 -17.72 18.55 2.85
CA LEU A 211 -16.81 19.49 3.51
C LEU A 211 -17.09 20.93 3.01
N ALA A 212 -18.36 21.26 2.84
CA ALA A 212 -18.78 22.49 2.18
C ALA A 212 -18.42 23.76 2.96
N SER A 213 -18.18 24.84 2.22
CA SER A 213 -17.96 26.17 2.80
C SER A 213 -19.19 26.65 3.58
N GLY A 214 -18.97 27.25 4.75
CA GLY A 214 -20.04 27.75 5.62
C GLY A 214 -20.68 26.71 6.53
N MET A 215 -20.24 25.44 6.48
CA MET A 215 -20.63 24.43 7.46
C MET A 215 -20.12 24.76 8.87
N TRP A 216 -20.92 24.42 9.87
CA TRP A 216 -20.52 24.50 11.28
C TRP A 216 -19.76 23.24 11.67
N GLY A 217 -18.58 23.41 12.27
CA GLY A 217 -17.80 22.34 12.87
C GLY A 217 -17.49 22.65 14.34
N VAL A 218 -17.39 21.61 15.18
CA VAL A 218 -17.02 21.74 16.59
C VAL A 218 -15.73 20.96 16.84
N ASP A 219 -14.69 21.63 17.33
CA ASP A 219 -13.41 21.02 17.71
C ASP A 219 -13.31 20.93 19.24
N LEU A 220 -13.47 19.70 19.75
CA LEU A 220 -13.41 19.42 21.18
C LEU A 220 -11.95 19.31 21.63
N GLY A 221 -11.47 20.34 22.33
CA GLY A 221 -10.08 20.41 22.81
C GLY A 221 -9.14 21.22 21.92
N ALA A 222 -9.67 22.16 21.13
CA ALA A 222 -8.96 23.02 20.16
C ALA A 222 -7.83 23.93 20.71
N CYS A 223 -7.44 23.79 21.98
CA CYS A 223 -6.44 24.65 22.60
C CYS A 223 -5.05 24.47 21.97
N GLN A 224 -4.44 25.57 21.54
CA GLN A 224 -3.06 25.62 21.04
C GLN A 224 -2.12 26.02 22.19
N VAL A 225 -1.02 25.30 22.42
CA VAL A 225 0.04 25.79 23.34
C VAL A 225 0.72 27.00 22.68
N VAL A 226 0.26 28.20 23.04
CA VAL A 226 0.93 29.46 22.71
C VAL A 226 2.09 29.64 23.69
N GLY A 227 3.29 29.25 23.27
CA GLY A 227 4.51 29.56 24.03
C GLY A 227 4.90 31.03 23.85
N ARG A 228 4.72 31.86 24.89
CA ARG A 228 5.66 32.94 25.18
C ARG A 228 6.76 32.34 26.06
N ILE A 229 7.97 32.25 25.54
CA ILE A 229 9.17 32.14 26.39
C ILE A 229 9.77 33.55 26.40
N SER A 230 9.67 34.20 27.55
CA SER A 230 10.50 35.35 27.93
C SER A 230 11.94 34.91 28.15
#